data_AF-D7BF55-F1
#
_entry.id   AF-D7BF55-F1
#
_cell.length_a   1.000
_cell.length_b   1.000
_cell.length_c   1.000
_cell.angle_alpha   90.00
_cell.angle_beta   90.00
_cell.angle_gamma   90.00
#
_symmetry.space_group_name_H-M   'P 1'
#
loop_
_entity.id
_entity.type
_entity.pdbx_description
1 polymer ?
#
loop_
_entity_poly.entity_id
_entity_poly.type
_entity_poly.pdbx_seq_one_letter_code
_entity_poly.pdbx_strand_id
1 'polypeptide(L)'
;MTFWLILALLVVVSALVAYTGDLVAKRVGKRHWRFFGLRPRTTATLVATLTGVLIALGAFATFMLLVEDARETILQAEQVRYERNRLREEVKRLGGQLEELHAEISTLKNEVVRVDVARQELARDRVRLEETLTRAESRLQLANRELAQARQSIETAQAERDRLQGEISRYQSEIAQLKDNLSTQKAALDQAVRAVQTLAEQRTRLEATQKALQAQAKAARARLAALEGARKSAEAKLTALQERTRQLDQEKRRLEGDVAFLSSQSKDRKNLDAARNQLAEQLAASRQEEMSLRSRIAELEQTVKGLEESRSRLQSGLSNLVGEILLAEQPLTPGHEKQALEEAVRRADLRARLLGLRGALAVESPVFGDPIRQGLLLVRPVGVSADGKVLVRVEFRAKERLFAPGEVLSVGAFSLPASSAEIRRRLERLKREAEEKLARAGWVPEKLAQGTIPSEAMLSFMDQLTPLRGVVRVGVVATNALYSTETPEIAFQLLP
;
A
#
# COMPACT_ATOMS: atom_id res chain seq x y z
N MET A 1 137.88 15.30 -61.16
CA MET A 1 139.01 15.90 -61.93
C MET A 1 138.75 15.97 -63.44
N THR A 2 137.54 15.65 -63.91
CA THR A 2 137.15 15.66 -65.33
C THR A 2 136.66 17.02 -65.81
N PHE A 3 135.98 17.80 -64.97
CA PHE A 3 135.41 19.10 -65.37
C PHE A 3 136.48 20.10 -65.86
N TRP A 4 137.59 20.28 -65.12
CA TRP A 4 138.67 21.17 -65.52
C TRP A 4 139.41 20.69 -66.78
N LEU A 5 139.56 19.37 -66.96
CA LEU A 5 140.14 18.76 -68.16
C LEU A 5 139.25 18.97 -69.39
N ILE A 6 137.94 18.79 -69.24
CA ILE A 6 136.94 19.04 -70.28
C ILE A 6 136.90 20.53 -70.63
N LEU A 7 136.96 21.42 -69.63
CA LEU A 7 137.00 22.87 -69.84
C LEU A 7 138.27 23.28 -70.61
N ALA A 8 139.44 22.74 -70.24
CA ALA A 8 140.70 23.01 -70.92
C ALA A 8 140.66 22.52 -72.39
N LEU A 9 140.15 21.31 -72.63
CA LEU A 9 139.95 20.78 -73.98
C LEU A 9 139.00 21.67 -74.80
N LEU A 10 137.88 22.09 -74.21
CA LEU A 10 136.90 22.96 -74.86
C LEU A 10 137.52 24.28 -75.31
N VAL A 11 138.34 24.91 -74.44
CA VAL A 11 139.05 26.15 -74.75
C VAL A 11 140.04 25.93 -75.89
N VAL A 12 140.81 24.83 -75.86
CA VAL A 12 141.79 24.50 -76.92
C VAL A 12 141.11 24.26 -78.26
N VAL A 13 140.03 23.50 -78.29
CA VAL A 13 139.25 23.23 -79.52
C VAL A 13 138.61 24.52 -80.04
N SER A 14 138.06 25.35 -79.15
CA SER A 14 137.46 26.64 -79.53
C SER A 14 138.49 27.59 -80.14
N ALA A 15 139.70 27.64 -79.58
CA ALA A 15 140.81 28.41 -80.15
C ALA A 15 141.26 27.90 -81.52
N LEU A 16 141.33 26.57 -81.71
CA LEU A 16 141.67 25.94 -82.99
C LEU A 16 140.62 26.23 -84.08
N VAL A 17 139.34 26.18 -83.71
CA VAL A 17 138.21 26.53 -84.59
C VAL A 17 138.26 28.00 -84.99
N ALA A 18 138.49 28.92 -84.04
CA ALA A 18 138.60 30.34 -84.34
C ALA A 18 139.76 30.62 -85.32
N TYR A 19 140.90 29.96 -85.13
CA TYR A 19 142.07 30.09 -86.00
C TYR A 19 141.81 29.59 -87.42
N THR A 20 141.20 28.40 -87.56
CA THR A 20 140.88 27.82 -88.89
C THR A 20 139.85 28.66 -89.64
N GLY A 21 138.87 29.25 -88.95
CA GLY A 21 137.91 30.19 -89.55
C GLY A 21 138.58 31.44 -90.15
N ASP A 22 139.55 32.02 -89.44
CA ASP A 22 140.26 33.24 -89.89
C ASP A 22 141.18 32.98 -91.10
N LEU A 23 141.74 31.76 -91.21
CA LEU A 23 142.52 31.32 -92.37
C LEU A 23 141.67 31.19 -93.64
N VAL A 24 140.47 30.62 -93.52
CA VAL A 24 139.54 30.49 -94.65
C VAL A 24 139.14 31.89 -95.14
N ALA A 25 138.87 32.84 -94.23
CA ALA A 25 138.54 34.21 -94.56
C ALA A 25 139.67 34.94 -95.33
N LYS A 26 140.94 34.83 -94.88
CA LYS A 26 142.10 35.46 -95.54
C LYS A 26 142.38 34.89 -96.94
N ARG A 27 142.22 33.58 -97.12
CA ARG A 27 142.53 32.90 -98.39
C ARG A 27 141.51 33.19 -99.48
N VAL A 28 140.24 33.42 -99.12
CA VAL A 28 139.19 33.87 -100.04
C VAL A 28 139.38 35.33 -100.46
N GLY A 29 139.85 36.21 -99.55
CA GLY A 29 140.03 37.64 -99.82
C GLY A 29 141.12 38.01 -100.85
N LYS A 30 142.22 37.25 -100.93
CA LYS A 30 143.36 37.56 -101.84
C LYS A 30 143.19 37.11 -103.28
N ARG A 31 142.25 36.19 -103.56
CA ARG A 31 142.21 35.46 -104.85
C ARG A 31 141.17 36.01 -105.83
N HIS A 32 140.50 37.13 -105.51
CA HIS A 32 139.45 37.77 -106.32
C HIS A 32 138.37 36.79 -106.83
N TRP A 33 137.92 35.88 -105.95
CA TRP A 33 136.91 34.88 -106.32
C TRP A 33 135.55 35.53 -106.55
N ARG A 34 135.11 35.50 -107.81
CA ARG A 34 133.75 35.88 -108.22
C ARG A 34 132.85 34.66 -108.09
N PHE A 35 132.31 34.41 -106.90
CA PHE A 35 131.22 33.46 -106.75
C PHE A 35 129.90 34.20 -107.07
N PHE A 36 129.14 33.69 -108.05
CA PHE A 36 127.83 34.22 -108.43
C PHE A 36 127.79 35.72 -108.80
N GLY A 37 128.79 36.23 -109.54
CA GLY A 37 128.75 37.58 -110.11
C GLY A 37 128.84 38.74 -109.10
N LEU A 38 129.04 38.45 -107.82
CA LEU A 38 129.05 39.43 -106.73
C LEU A 38 130.37 40.19 -106.64
N ARG A 39 130.29 41.45 -106.16
CA ARG A 39 131.45 42.32 -105.90
C ARG A 39 132.38 41.59 -104.91
N PRO A 40 133.71 41.51 -105.14
CA PRO A 40 134.62 40.61 -104.41
C PRO A 40 134.58 40.68 -102.87
N ARG A 41 134.11 41.80 -102.28
CA ARG A 41 134.07 42.00 -100.83
C ARG A 41 132.94 41.23 -100.13
N THR A 42 131.79 41.01 -100.76
CA THR A 42 130.62 40.34 -100.13
C THR A 42 130.75 38.82 -100.09
N THR A 43 131.43 38.22 -101.07
CA THR A 43 131.63 36.77 -101.15
C THR A 43 132.44 36.24 -99.95
N ALA A 44 133.42 37.01 -99.48
CA ALA A 44 134.26 36.62 -98.35
C ALA A 44 133.45 36.50 -97.04
N THR A 45 132.50 37.39 -96.80
CA THR A 45 131.68 37.39 -95.58
C THR A 45 130.69 36.23 -95.54
N LEU A 46 130.12 35.86 -96.70
CA LEU A 46 129.18 34.74 -96.80
C LEU A 46 129.88 33.41 -96.49
N VAL A 47 131.07 33.19 -97.05
CA VAL A 47 131.84 31.96 -96.78
C VAL A 47 132.20 31.86 -95.30
N ALA A 48 132.61 32.95 -94.65
CA ALA A 48 132.97 32.95 -93.23
C ALA A 48 131.79 32.53 -92.32
N THR A 49 130.60 33.09 -92.53
CA THR A 49 129.40 32.75 -91.75
C THR A 49 128.94 31.31 -91.99
N LEU A 50 128.99 30.84 -93.23
CA LEU A 50 128.59 29.47 -93.57
C LEU A 50 129.54 28.43 -92.94
N THR A 51 130.84 28.75 -92.88
CA THR A 51 131.82 27.90 -92.18
C THR A 51 131.57 27.89 -90.68
N GLY A 52 131.21 29.03 -90.08
CA GLY A 52 130.86 29.12 -88.66
C GLY A 52 129.68 28.22 -88.24
N VAL A 53 128.60 28.21 -89.02
CA VAL A 53 127.43 27.33 -88.77
C VAL A 53 127.79 25.85 -88.92
N LEU A 54 128.58 25.52 -89.95
CA LEU A 54 129.05 24.15 -90.18
C LEU A 54 129.86 23.61 -89.01
N ILE A 55 130.70 24.45 -88.40
CA ILE A 55 131.49 24.06 -87.23
C ILE A 55 130.59 23.89 -85.99
N ALA A 56 129.62 24.76 -85.76
CA ALA A 56 128.70 24.63 -84.62
C ALA A 56 127.85 23.35 -84.69
N LEU A 57 127.31 23.04 -85.88
CA LEU A 57 126.58 21.78 -86.10
C LEU A 57 127.48 20.56 -85.95
N GLY A 58 128.73 20.63 -86.46
CA GLY A 58 129.71 19.58 -86.27
C GLY A 58 130.04 19.32 -84.80
N ALA A 59 130.20 20.38 -84.01
CA ALA A 59 130.45 20.28 -82.57
C ALA A 59 129.26 19.66 -81.81
N PHE A 60 128.03 20.06 -82.13
CA PHE A 60 126.82 19.49 -81.51
C PHE A 60 126.64 18.00 -81.87
N ALA A 61 126.81 17.64 -83.14
CA ALA A 61 126.74 16.25 -83.58
C ALA A 61 127.82 15.38 -82.92
N THR A 62 129.04 15.91 -82.81
CA THR A 62 130.16 15.24 -82.13
C THR A 62 129.84 15.04 -80.65
N PHE A 63 129.28 16.03 -79.96
CA PHE A 63 128.84 15.90 -78.56
C PHE A 63 127.76 14.82 -78.37
N MET A 64 126.76 14.78 -79.25
CA MET A 64 125.67 13.82 -79.17
C MET A 64 126.12 12.37 -79.45
N LEU A 65 127.18 12.19 -80.26
CA LEU A 65 127.74 10.87 -80.59
C LEU A 65 128.79 10.38 -79.57
N LEU A 66 129.62 11.27 -79.01
CA LEU A 66 130.67 10.88 -78.06
C LEU A 66 130.13 10.63 -76.64
N VAL A 67 129.00 11.21 -76.27
CA VAL A 67 128.46 11.13 -74.90
C VAL A 67 127.23 10.23 -74.88
N GLU A 68 127.46 8.92 -74.96
CA GLU A 68 126.39 7.89 -74.86
C GLU A 68 125.58 8.03 -73.55
N ASP A 69 126.25 8.37 -72.45
CA ASP A 69 125.63 8.56 -71.12
C ASP A 69 124.55 9.66 -71.07
N ALA A 70 124.70 10.73 -71.87
CA ALA A 70 123.74 11.83 -71.90
C ALA A 70 122.42 11.42 -72.58
N ARG A 71 122.49 10.52 -73.58
CA ARG A 71 121.32 9.97 -74.27
C ARG A 71 120.55 9.00 -73.39
N GLU A 72 121.23 8.10 -72.68
CA GLU A 72 120.57 7.13 -71.80
C GLU A 72 119.89 7.80 -70.60
N THR A 73 120.54 8.79 -69.97
CA THR A 73 119.98 9.51 -68.82
C THR A 73 118.68 10.25 -69.16
N ILE A 74 118.57 10.82 -70.37
CA ILE A 74 117.37 11.55 -70.82
C ILE A 74 116.20 10.57 -71.06
N LEU A 75 116.46 9.40 -71.66
CA LEU A 75 115.41 8.39 -71.93
C LEU A 75 114.95 7.66 -70.66
N GLN A 76 115.87 7.31 -69.76
CA GLN A 76 115.52 6.69 -68.47
C GLN A 76 114.77 7.65 -67.55
N ALA A 77 115.06 8.96 -67.60
CA ALA A 77 114.35 9.96 -66.82
C ALA A 77 112.85 10.07 -67.19
N GLU A 78 112.47 9.82 -68.45
CA GLU A 78 111.06 9.78 -68.87
C GLU A 78 110.33 8.55 -68.33
N GLN A 79 110.94 7.36 -68.42
CA GLN A 79 110.36 6.12 -67.88
C GLN A 79 110.17 6.19 -66.37
N VAL A 80 111.18 6.67 -65.63
CA VAL A 80 111.09 6.83 -64.17
C VAL A 80 110.03 7.86 -63.77
N ARG A 81 109.86 8.95 -64.54
CA ARG A 81 108.79 9.93 -64.30
C ARG A 81 107.41 9.33 -64.55
N TYR A 82 107.25 8.53 -65.60
CA TYR A 82 106.02 7.82 -65.91
C TYR A 82 105.65 6.83 -64.81
N GLU A 83 106.60 5.99 -64.37
CA GLU A 83 106.39 5.04 -63.26
C GLU A 83 106.05 5.76 -61.96
N ARG A 84 106.77 6.84 -61.61
CA ARG A 84 106.47 7.65 -60.42
C ARG A 84 105.07 8.24 -60.49
N ASN A 85 104.66 8.75 -61.65
CA ASN A 85 103.32 9.32 -61.83
C ASN A 85 102.24 8.22 -61.71
N ARG A 86 102.44 7.07 -62.36
CA ARG A 86 101.54 5.91 -62.24
C ARG A 86 101.43 5.42 -60.79
N LEU A 87 102.55 5.23 -60.11
CA LEU A 87 102.58 4.82 -58.70
C LEU A 87 101.89 5.87 -57.81
N ARG A 88 102.06 7.16 -58.09
CA ARG A 88 101.38 8.24 -57.37
C ARG A 88 99.86 8.21 -57.58
N GLU A 89 99.42 7.94 -58.80
CA GLU A 89 97.99 7.74 -59.11
C GLU A 89 97.44 6.48 -58.42
N GLU A 90 98.20 5.38 -58.39
CA GLU A 90 97.85 4.16 -57.66
C GLU A 90 97.75 4.40 -56.14
N VAL A 91 98.71 5.10 -55.54
CA VAL A 91 98.67 5.49 -54.12
C VAL A 91 97.47 6.40 -53.84
N LYS A 92 97.15 7.35 -54.74
CA LYS A 92 95.98 8.21 -54.60
C LYS A 92 94.67 7.39 -54.69
N ARG A 93 94.59 6.45 -55.63
CA ARG A 93 93.43 5.56 -55.78
C ARG A 93 93.25 4.66 -54.57
N LEU A 94 94.31 4.00 -54.12
CA LEU A 94 94.30 3.15 -52.92
C LEU A 94 93.98 3.96 -51.67
N GLY A 95 94.48 5.19 -51.55
CA GLY A 95 94.13 6.12 -50.49
C GLY A 95 92.63 6.45 -50.48
N GLY A 96 92.05 6.75 -51.64
CA GLY A 96 90.60 6.97 -51.77
C GLY A 96 89.77 5.73 -51.44
N GLN A 97 90.20 4.55 -51.88
CA GLN A 97 89.54 3.28 -51.53
C GLN A 97 89.62 2.98 -50.02
N LEU A 98 90.74 3.28 -49.38
CA LEU A 98 90.87 3.16 -47.93
C LEU A 98 89.93 4.13 -47.22
N GLU A 99 89.84 5.39 -47.64
CA GLU A 99 88.90 6.36 -47.06
C GLU A 99 87.44 5.91 -47.20
N GLU A 100 87.06 5.40 -48.38
CA GLU A 100 85.73 4.86 -48.65
C GLU A 100 85.41 3.64 -47.76
N LEU A 101 86.33 2.68 -47.66
CA LEU A 101 86.19 1.52 -46.78
C LEU A 101 86.11 1.92 -45.29
N HIS A 102 86.88 2.93 -44.85
CA HIS A 102 86.77 3.43 -43.48
C HIS A 102 85.41 4.11 -43.23
N ALA A 103 84.89 4.85 -44.20
CA ALA A 103 83.55 5.42 -44.12
C ALA A 103 82.49 4.31 -44.05
N GLU A 104 82.59 3.28 -44.90
CA GLU A 104 81.69 2.13 -44.89
C GLU A 104 81.74 1.39 -43.54
N ILE A 105 82.92 1.05 -43.03
CA ILE A 105 83.09 0.44 -41.69
C ILE A 105 82.45 1.31 -40.60
N SER A 106 82.59 2.64 -40.67
CA SER A 106 81.96 3.53 -39.70
C SER A 106 80.43 3.50 -39.77
N THR A 107 79.86 3.42 -40.98
CA THR A 107 78.41 3.30 -41.17
C THR A 107 77.87 1.96 -40.69
N LEU A 108 78.52 0.84 -41.05
CA LEU A 108 78.15 -0.49 -40.58
C LEU A 108 78.27 -0.60 -39.06
N LYS A 109 79.32 -0.02 -38.46
CA LYS A 109 79.47 0.02 -37.00
C LYS A 109 78.31 0.76 -36.33
N ASN A 110 77.89 1.90 -36.89
CA ASN A 110 76.72 2.63 -36.39
C ASN A 110 75.42 1.85 -36.56
N GLU A 111 75.27 1.11 -37.66
CA GLU A 111 74.13 0.24 -37.90
C GLU A 111 74.07 -0.93 -36.90
N VAL A 112 75.19 -1.60 -36.63
CA VAL A 112 75.29 -2.65 -35.60
C VAL A 112 74.87 -2.11 -34.23
N VAL A 113 75.35 -0.93 -33.84
CA VAL A 113 74.94 -0.29 -32.57
C VAL A 113 73.44 0.00 -32.54
N ARG A 114 72.85 0.49 -33.64
CA ARG A 114 71.40 0.73 -33.73
C ARG A 114 70.60 -0.57 -33.60
N VAL A 115 71.04 -1.63 -34.27
CA VAL A 115 70.40 -2.96 -34.20
C VAL A 115 70.50 -3.54 -32.80
N ASP A 116 71.64 -3.39 -32.12
CA ASP A 116 71.82 -3.85 -30.74
C ASP A 116 70.91 -3.10 -29.76
N VAL A 117 70.76 -1.77 -29.91
CA VAL A 117 69.81 -0.99 -29.12
C VAL A 117 68.38 -1.45 -29.38
N ALA A 118 67.97 -1.62 -30.64
CA ALA A 118 66.63 -2.10 -30.99
C ALA A 118 66.37 -3.52 -30.46
N ARG A 119 67.37 -4.41 -30.46
CA ARG A 119 67.28 -5.75 -29.86
C ARG A 119 67.10 -5.69 -28.35
N GLN A 120 67.81 -4.79 -27.67
CA GLN A 120 67.65 -4.60 -26.22
C GLN A 120 66.27 -4.02 -25.87
N GLU A 121 65.75 -3.08 -26.65
CA GLU A 121 64.40 -2.55 -26.48
C GLU A 121 63.35 -3.65 -26.68
N LEU A 122 63.45 -4.42 -27.76
CA LEU A 122 62.53 -5.52 -28.03
C LEU A 122 62.59 -6.60 -26.93
N ALA A 123 63.77 -6.89 -26.38
CA ALA A 123 63.92 -7.82 -25.27
C ALA A 123 63.22 -7.29 -23.99
N ARG A 124 63.34 -5.99 -23.70
CA ARG A 124 62.63 -5.36 -22.57
C ARG A 124 61.12 -5.40 -22.77
N ASP A 125 60.64 -5.13 -23.99
CA ASP A 125 59.21 -5.17 -24.30
C ASP A 125 58.64 -6.58 -24.21
N ARG A 126 59.40 -7.61 -24.61
CA ARG A 126 59.02 -9.01 -24.40
C ARG A 126 58.85 -9.35 -22.92
N VAL A 127 59.81 -8.98 -22.08
CA VAL A 127 59.73 -9.20 -20.62
C VAL A 127 58.51 -8.49 -20.03
N ARG A 128 58.27 -7.23 -20.42
CA ARG A 128 57.06 -6.49 -19.99
C ARG A 128 55.78 -7.19 -20.42
N LEU A 129 55.74 -7.66 -21.67
CA LEU A 129 54.56 -8.36 -22.20
C LEU A 129 54.30 -9.67 -21.45
N GLU A 130 55.35 -10.46 -21.19
CA GLU A 130 55.27 -11.69 -20.39
C GLU A 130 54.77 -11.42 -18.96
N GLU A 131 55.25 -10.35 -18.32
CA GLU A 131 54.75 -9.93 -17.00
C GLU A 131 53.26 -9.54 -17.06
N THR A 132 52.85 -8.79 -18.08
CA THR A 132 51.43 -8.42 -18.24
C THR A 132 50.54 -9.63 -18.50
N LEU A 133 51.01 -10.59 -19.30
CA LEU A 133 50.30 -11.84 -19.58
C LEU A 133 50.13 -12.65 -18.29
N THR A 134 51.21 -12.84 -17.53
CA THR A 134 51.19 -13.57 -16.25
C THR A 134 50.22 -12.91 -15.25
N ARG A 135 50.20 -11.57 -15.19
CA ARG A 135 49.25 -10.83 -14.33
C ARG A 135 47.81 -10.99 -14.81
N ALA A 136 47.57 -10.97 -16.12
CA ALA A 136 46.25 -11.16 -16.69
C ALA A 136 45.72 -12.59 -16.44
N GLU A 137 46.56 -13.60 -16.60
CA GLU A 137 46.24 -15.00 -16.29
C GLU A 137 45.91 -15.19 -14.80
N SER A 138 46.71 -14.59 -13.92
CA SER A 138 46.45 -14.64 -12.47
C SER A 138 45.10 -14.00 -12.11
N ARG A 139 44.78 -12.85 -12.72
CA ARG A 139 43.47 -12.19 -12.56
C ARG A 139 42.33 -13.05 -13.08
N LEU A 140 42.50 -13.69 -14.24
CA LEU A 140 41.50 -14.58 -14.81
C LEU A 140 41.24 -15.79 -13.91
N GLN A 141 42.29 -16.37 -13.33
CA GLN A 141 42.16 -17.47 -12.37
C GLN A 141 41.41 -17.04 -11.11
N LEU A 142 41.71 -15.86 -10.55
CA LEU A 142 40.99 -15.32 -9.39
C LEU A 142 39.51 -15.08 -9.73
N ALA A 143 39.24 -14.40 -10.85
CA ALA A 143 37.87 -14.14 -11.31
C ALA A 143 37.07 -15.44 -11.53
N ASN A 144 37.71 -16.49 -12.07
CA ASN A 144 37.06 -17.80 -12.24
C ASN A 144 36.75 -18.47 -10.89
N ARG A 145 37.61 -18.33 -9.89
CA ARG A 145 37.35 -18.84 -8.53
C ARG A 145 36.20 -18.08 -7.86
N GLU A 146 36.20 -16.75 -7.96
CA GLU A 146 35.11 -15.91 -7.46
C GLU A 146 33.79 -16.25 -8.15
N LEU A 147 33.79 -16.45 -9.48
CA LEU A 147 32.62 -16.86 -10.23
C LEU A 147 32.10 -18.24 -9.78
N ALA A 148 33.00 -19.20 -9.53
CA ALA A 148 32.62 -20.52 -9.02
C ALA A 148 31.99 -20.44 -7.62
N GLN A 149 32.59 -19.65 -6.72
CA GLN A 149 32.05 -19.40 -5.38
C GLN A 149 30.69 -18.69 -5.44
N ALA A 150 30.55 -17.69 -6.29
CA ALA A 150 29.29 -16.97 -6.49
C ALA A 150 28.19 -17.92 -7.01
N ARG A 151 28.50 -18.78 -7.99
CA ARG A 151 27.57 -19.81 -8.49
C ARG A 151 27.13 -20.78 -7.41
N GLN A 152 28.07 -21.27 -6.59
CA GLN A 152 27.75 -22.15 -5.47
C GLN A 152 26.85 -21.43 -4.46
N SER A 153 27.12 -20.15 -4.14
CA SER A 153 26.29 -19.39 -3.20
C SER A 153 24.87 -19.17 -3.72
N ILE A 154 24.72 -18.95 -5.04
CA ILE A 154 23.43 -18.82 -5.71
C ILE A 154 22.66 -20.15 -5.63
N GLU A 155 23.33 -21.27 -5.89
CA GLU A 155 22.71 -22.60 -5.82
C GLU A 155 22.23 -22.92 -4.39
N THR A 156 23.04 -22.62 -3.36
CA THR A 156 22.62 -22.79 -1.97
C THR A 156 21.44 -21.89 -1.60
N ALA A 157 21.45 -20.64 -2.06
CA ALA A 157 20.35 -19.71 -1.81
C ALA A 157 19.06 -20.10 -2.56
N GLN A 158 19.18 -20.69 -3.75
CA GLN A 158 18.05 -21.24 -4.48
C GLN A 158 17.46 -22.45 -3.76
N ALA A 159 18.29 -23.39 -3.29
CA ALA A 159 17.82 -24.54 -2.52
C ALA A 159 17.13 -24.12 -1.21
N GLU A 160 17.65 -23.09 -0.53
CA GLU A 160 17.00 -22.52 0.66
C GLU A 160 15.66 -21.84 0.32
N ARG A 161 15.60 -21.08 -0.78
CA ARG A 161 14.35 -20.50 -1.28
C ARG A 161 13.30 -21.58 -1.56
N ASP A 162 13.66 -22.64 -2.26
CA ASP A 162 12.75 -23.73 -2.62
C ASP A 162 12.24 -24.46 -1.37
N ARG A 163 13.13 -24.67 -0.39
CA ARG A 163 12.76 -25.24 0.91
C ARG A 163 11.75 -24.34 1.65
N LEU A 164 12.05 -23.05 1.78
CA LEU A 164 11.16 -22.09 2.44
C LEU A 164 9.81 -21.98 1.72
N GLN A 165 9.80 -22.04 0.39
CA GLN A 165 8.57 -22.04 -0.41
C GLN A 165 7.73 -23.30 -0.17
N GLY A 166 8.38 -24.46 0.01
CA GLY A 166 7.75 -25.70 0.45
C GLY A 166 7.16 -25.60 1.86
N GLU A 167 7.89 -25.00 2.81
CA GLU A 167 7.41 -24.74 4.18
C GLU A 167 6.20 -23.79 4.19
N ILE A 168 6.24 -22.71 3.40
CA ILE A 168 5.10 -21.78 3.23
C ILE A 168 3.87 -22.53 2.71
N SER A 169 4.03 -23.40 1.70
CA SER A 169 2.92 -24.17 1.14
C SER A 169 2.32 -25.16 2.16
N ARG A 170 3.17 -25.77 2.99
CA ARG A 170 2.73 -26.63 4.11
C ARG A 170 1.94 -25.83 5.14
N TYR A 171 2.46 -24.69 5.60
CA TYR A 171 1.75 -23.83 6.56
C TYR A 171 0.44 -23.28 6.00
N GLN A 172 0.37 -22.95 4.71
CA GLN A 172 -0.88 -22.56 4.06
C GLN A 172 -1.92 -23.69 4.08
N SER A 173 -1.51 -24.93 3.80
CA SER A 173 -2.39 -26.10 3.92
C SER A 173 -2.86 -26.33 5.35
N GLU A 174 -1.96 -26.19 6.33
CA GLU A 174 -2.29 -26.35 7.75
C GLU A 174 -3.27 -25.27 8.22
N ILE A 175 -3.06 -24.01 7.83
CA ILE A 175 -3.98 -22.90 8.10
C ILE A 175 -5.36 -23.17 7.48
N ALA A 176 -5.41 -23.69 6.25
CA ALA A 176 -6.67 -24.03 5.59
C ALA A 176 -7.41 -25.14 6.35
N GLN A 177 -6.71 -26.20 6.77
CA GLN A 177 -7.27 -27.28 7.57
C GLN A 177 -7.75 -26.79 8.94
N LEU A 178 -6.96 -25.96 9.63
CA LEU A 178 -7.35 -25.38 10.92
C LEU A 178 -8.58 -24.47 10.79
N LYS A 179 -8.68 -23.71 9.71
CA LYS A 179 -9.85 -22.87 9.43
C LYS A 179 -11.11 -23.71 9.18
N ASP A 180 -11.00 -24.81 8.44
CA ASP A 180 -12.10 -25.73 8.21
C ASP A 180 -12.53 -26.43 9.51
N ASN A 181 -11.56 -26.92 10.30
CA ASN A 181 -11.81 -27.48 11.63
C ASN A 181 -12.49 -26.48 12.58
N LEU A 182 -12.09 -25.20 12.55
CA LEU A 182 -12.73 -24.16 13.36
C LEU A 182 -14.17 -23.91 12.90
N SER A 183 -14.41 -23.93 11.58
CA SER A 183 -15.75 -23.78 11.01
C SER A 183 -16.67 -24.94 11.40
N THR A 184 -16.19 -26.18 11.30
CA THR A 184 -16.95 -27.37 11.71
C THR A 184 -17.21 -27.38 13.21
N GLN A 185 -16.23 -27.00 14.05
CA GLN A 185 -16.43 -26.85 15.49
C GLN A 185 -17.44 -25.76 15.85
N LYS A 186 -17.44 -24.62 15.15
CA LYS A 186 -18.45 -23.57 15.36
C LYS A 186 -19.85 -24.06 15.01
N ALA A 187 -20.01 -24.74 13.88
CA ALA A 187 -21.30 -25.33 13.50
C ALA A 187 -21.79 -26.37 14.53
N ALA A 188 -20.89 -27.22 15.03
CA ALA A 188 -21.21 -28.17 16.08
C ALA A 188 -21.61 -27.48 17.40
N LEU A 189 -20.92 -26.38 17.76
CA LEU A 189 -21.26 -25.58 18.94
C LEU A 189 -22.64 -24.93 18.80
N ASP A 190 -22.95 -24.33 17.65
CA ASP A 190 -24.27 -23.74 17.39
C ASP A 190 -25.39 -24.80 17.46
N GLN A 191 -25.12 -25.99 16.94
CA GLN A 191 -26.06 -27.11 17.03
C GLN A 191 -26.25 -27.58 18.48
N ALA A 192 -25.17 -27.65 19.27
CA ALA A 192 -25.24 -27.98 20.69
C ALA A 192 -26.01 -26.92 21.50
N VAL A 193 -25.81 -25.63 21.21
CA VAL A 193 -26.55 -24.52 21.85
C VAL A 193 -28.05 -24.63 21.54
N ARG A 194 -28.42 -24.90 20.28
CA ARG A 194 -29.83 -25.15 19.90
C ARG A 194 -30.40 -26.36 20.63
N ALA A 195 -29.66 -27.46 20.71
CA ALA A 195 -30.08 -28.65 21.44
C ALA A 195 -30.33 -28.32 22.93
N VAL A 196 -29.44 -27.58 23.59
CA VAL A 196 -29.61 -27.15 24.98
C VAL A 196 -30.85 -26.27 25.16
N GLN A 197 -31.12 -25.34 24.24
CA GLN A 197 -32.34 -24.52 24.28
C GLN A 197 -33.61 -25.38 24.17
N THR A 198 -33.65 -26.31 23.23
CA THR A 198 -34.80 -27.22 23.08
C THR A 198 -35.00 -28.10 24.30
N LEU A 199 -33.92 -28.60 24.92
CA LEU A 199 -33.99 -29.37 26.17
C LEU A 199 -34.47 -28.52 27.35
N ALA A 200 -34.08 -27.24 27.43
CA ALA A 200 -34.57 -26.32 28.44
C ALA A 200 -36.08 -26.06 28.30
N GLU A 201 -36.58 -25.86 27.07
CA GLU A 201 -38.01 -25.74 26.79
C GLU A 201 -38.77 -27.02 27.14
N GLN A 202 -38.24 -28.19 26.78
CA GLN A 202 -38.83 -29.47 27.16
C GLN A 202 -38.87 -29.65 28.69
N ARG A 203 -37.80 -29.28 29.39
CA ARG A 203 -37.76 -29.34 30.85
C ARG A 203 -38.80 -28.43 31.50
N THR A 204 -38.96 -27.19 31.04
CA THR A 204 -39.97 -26.27 31.59
C THR A 204 -41.39 -26.76 31.31
N ARG A 205 -41.65 -27.34 30.14
CA ARG A 205 -42.93 -28.01 29.84
C ARG A 205 -43.17 -29.21 30.77
N LEU A 206 -42.17 -30.06 30.96
CA LEU A 206 -42.25 -31.20 31.87
C LEU A 206 -42.53 -30.75 33.31
N GLU A 207 -41.81 -29.74 33.82
CA GLU A 207 -42.04 -29.18 35.15
C GLU A 207 -43.46 -28.61 35.31
N ALA A 208 -44.00 -27.93 34.27
CA ALA A 208 -45.37 -27.45 34.26
C ALA A 208 -46.39 -28.61 34.27
N THR A 209 -46.18 -29.66 33.47
CA THR A 209 -47.04 -30.84 33.46
C THR A 209 -47.00 -31.59 34.79
N GLN A 210 -45.83 -31.70 35.42
CA GLN A 210 -45.67 -32.31 36.74
C GLN A 210 -46.45 -31.53 37.81
N LYS A 211 -46.37 -30.20 37.81
CA LYS A 211 -47.17 -29.35 38.72
C LYS A 211 -48.66 -29.50 38.48
N ALA A 212 -49.11 -29.54 37.22
CA ALA A 212 -50.50 -29.73 36.86
C ALA A 212 -51.03 -31.10 37.33
N LEU A 213 -50.28 -32.18 37.08
CA LEU A 213 -50.61 -33.53 37.55
C LEU A 213 -50.65 -33.60 39.08
N GLN A 214 -49.73 -32.93 39.77
CA GLN A 214 -49.72 -32.88 41.23
C GLN A 214 -50.94 -32.13 41.79
N ALA A 215 -51.37 -31.04 41.14
CA ALA A 215 -52.58 -30.32 41.50
C ALA A 215 -53.84 -31.16 41.26
N GLN A 216 -53.92 -31.86 40.12
CA GLN A 216 -55.00 -32.81 39.83
C GLN A 216 -55.06 -33.94 40.86
N ALA A 217 -53.92 -34.52 41.23
CA ALA A 217 -53.87 -35.57 42.25
C ALA A 217 -54.35 -35.06 43.63
N LYS A 218 -53.99 -33.83 44.02
CA LYS A 218 -54.51 -33.18 45.25
C LYS A 218 -56.03 -32.97 45.18
N ALA A 219 -56.53 -32.45 44.06
CA ALA A 219 -57.97 -32.21 43.86
C ALA A 219 -58.77 -33.53 43.86
N ALA A 220 -58.24 -34.58 43.23
CA ALA A 220 -58.85 -35.91 43.24
C ALA A 220 -58.90 -36.51 44.64
N ARG A 221 -57.82 -36.39 45.44
CA ARG A 221 -57.81 -36.80 46.85
C ARG A 221 -58.84 -36.03 47.69
N ALA A 222 -58.95 -34.71 47.50
CA ALA A 222 -59.94 -33.91 48.20
C ALA A 222 -61.39 -34.32 47.83
N ARG A 223 -61.65 -34.60 46.54
CA ARG A 223 -62.94 -35.14 46.10
C ARG A 223 -63.26 -36.51 46.72
N LEU A 224 -62.28 -37.42 46.76
CA LEU A 224 -62.46 -38.72 47.41
C LEU A 224 -62.79 -38.56 48.89
N ALA A 225 -62.06 -37.72 49.63
CA ALA A 225 -62.35 -37.44 51.04
C ALA A 225 -63.75 -36.83 51.24
N ALA A 226 -64.18 -35.92 50.37
CA ALA A 226 -65.51 -35.33 50.41
C ALA A 226 -66.61 -36.37 50.12
N LEU A 227 -66.40 -37.26 49.14
CA LEU A 227 -67.31 -38.37 48.83
C LEU A 227 -67.40 -39.37 49.97
N GLU A 228 -66.28 -39.72 50.61
CA GLU A 228 -66.26 -40.58 51.79
C GLU A 228 -67.01 -39.92 52.97
N GLY A 229 -66.82 -38.62 53.19
CA GLY A 229 -67.56 -37.84 54.19
C GLY A 229 -69.06 -37.82 53.88
N ALA A 230 -69.45 -37.58 52.62
CA ALA A 230 -70.84 -37.62 52.18
C ALA A 230 -71.44 -39.02 52.38
N ARG A 231 -70.70 -40.08 52.03
CA ARG A 231 -71.12 -41.48 52.23
C ARG A 231 -71.37 -41.79 53.71
N LYS A 232 -70.44 -41.42 54.60
CA LYS A 232 -70.62 -41.56 56.06
C LYS A 232 -71.85 -40.80 56.57
N SER A 233 -72.07 -39.58 56.08
CA SER A 233 -73.25 -38.79 56.46
C SER A 233 -74.55 -39.41 55.95
N ALA A 234 -74.54 -39.99 54.75
CA ALA A 234 -75.69 -40.67 54.16
C ALA A 234 -75.97 -41.98 54.90
N GLU A 235 -74.94 -42.76 55.25
CA GLU A 235 -75.06 -43.95 56.12
C GLU A 235 -75.65 -43.56 57.48
N ALA A 236 -75.18 -42.48 58.11
CA ALA A 236 -75.72 -41.98 59.38
C ALA A 236 -77.18 -41.50 59.28
N LYS A 237 -77.55 -40.84 58.16
CA LYS A 237 -78.95 -40.48 57.89
C LYS A 237 -79.81 -41.71 57.66
N LEU A 238 -79.29 -42.74 56.99
CA LEU A 238 -80.01 -43.97 56.73
C LEU A 238 -80.25 -44.74 58.02
N THR A 239 -79.26 -44.83 58.91
CA THR A 239 -79.43 -45.43 60.24
C THR A 239 -80.40 -44.62 61.10
N ALA A 240 -80.31 -43.29 61.11
CA ALA A 240 -81.26 -42.43 61.82
C ALA A 240 -82.69 -42.58 61.27
N LEU A 241 -82.87 -42.66 59.94
CA LEU A 241 -84.16 -42.95 59.31
C LEU A 241 -84.66 -44.34 59.67
N GLN A 242 -83.80 -45.36 59.67
CA GLN A 242 -84.17 -46.72 60.10
C GLN A 242 -84.61 -46.73 61.57
N GLU A 243 -83.92 -46.03 62.45
CA GLU A 243 -84.34 -45.86 63.85
C GLU A 243 -85.67 -45.11 63.93
N ARG A 244 -85.84 -44.02 63.17
CA ARG A 244 -87.09 -43.27 63.12
C ARG A 244 -88.24 -44.12 62.59
N THR A 245 -87.98 -44.98 61.61
CA THR A 245 -88.99 -45.90 61.07
C THR A 245 -89.34 -46.96 62.10
N ARG A 246 -88.37 -47.50 62.85
CA ARG A 246 -88.63 -48.40 63.98
C ARG A 246 -89.41 -47.72 65.11
N GLN A 247 -89.09 -46.47 65.43
CA GLN A 247 -89.83 -45.67 66.40
C GLN A 247 -91.25 -45.42 65.92
N LEU A 248 -91.43 -45.03 64.67
CA LEU A 248 -92.74 -44.82 64.04
C LEU A 248 -93.52 -46.13 63.94
N ASP A 249 -92.89 -47.28 63.72
CA ASP A 249 -93.54 -48.60 63.75
C ASP A 249 -93.94 -48.98 65.18
N GLN A 250 -93.14 -48.65 66.18
CA GLN A 250 -93.49 -48.83 67.59
C GLN A 250 -94.61 -47.88 68.02
N GLU A 251 -94.56 -46.61 67.62
CA GLU A 251 -95.64 -45.63 67.81
C GLU A 251 -96.88 -46.05 67.05
N LYS A 252 -96.76 -46.54 65.82
CA LYS A 252 -97.88 -47.07 65.04
C LYS A 252 -98.46 -48.30 65.72
N ARG A 253 -97.67 -49.21 66.26
CA ARG A 253 -98.17 -50.35 67.06
C ARG A 253 -98.81 -49.91 68.36
N ARG A 254 -98.25 -48.88 69.03
CA ARG A 254 -98.87 -48.25 70.21
C ARG A 254 -100.19 -47.60 69.83
N LEU A 255 -100.23 -46.81 68.77
CA LEU A 255 -101.41 -46.14 68.24
C LEU A 255 -102.42 -47.11 67.66
N GLU A 256 -102.02 -48.25 67.09
CA GLU A 256 -102.90 -49.35 66.68
C GLU A 256 -103.44 -50.07 67.93
N GLY A 257 -102.65 -50.18 68.99
CA GLY A 257 -103.09 -50.58 70.33
C GLY A 257 -104.04 -49.56 70.97
N ASP A 258 -103.77 -48.27 70.82
CA ASP A 258 -104.59 -47.17 71.30
C ASP A 258 -105.84 -47.03 70.41
N VAL A 259 -105.80 -47.38 69.13
CA VAL A 259 -106.96 -47.45 68.23
C VAL A 259 -107.75 -48.73 68.48
N ALA A 260 -107.13 -49.84 68.88
CA ALA A 260 -107.85 -51.00 69.41
C ALA A 260 -108.49 -50.70 70.78
N PHE A 261 -107.86 -49.86 71.59
CA PHE A 261 -108.39 -49.38 72.87
C PHE A 261 -109.48 -48.30 72.68
N LEU A 262 -109.29 -47.35 71.77
CA LEU A 262 -110.21 -46.24 71.44
C LEU A 262 -111.34 -46.66 70.49
N SER A 263 -111.20 -47.74 69.71
CA SER A 263 -112.34 -48.36 69.02
C SER A 263 -113.25 -49.13 69.97
N SER A 264 -112.81 -49.38 71.21
CA SER A 264 -113.64 -49.89 72.30
C SER A 264 -114.15 -48.80 73.25
N GLN A 265 -113.79 -47.53 73.03
CA GLN A 265 -114.25 -46.43 73.88
C GLN A 265 -114.50 -45.12 73.09
N SER A 266 -115.79 -44.78 72.98
CA SER A 266 -116.36 -43.46 72.59
C SER A 266 -116.50 -43.20 71.08
N LYS A 267 -117.65 -43.49 70.43
CA LYS A 267 -118.89 -42.67 70.40
C LYS A 267 -118.79 -41.30 71.08
N ASP A 268 -119.11 -40.25 70.32
CA ASP A 268 -119.31 -38.86 70.74
C ASP A 268 -118.06 -38.12 71.26
N ARG A 269 -117.77 -36.88 70.90
CA ARG A 269 -118.31 -35.93 69.92
C ARG A 269 -117.35 -34.74 69.95
N LYS A 270 -117.15 -34.11 68.79
CA LYS A 270 -117.03 -32.65 68.60
C LYS A 270 -116.18 -31.85 69.61
N ASN A 271 -115.04 -31.38 69.14
CA ASN A 271 -114.74 -29.95 68.94
C ASN A 271 -113.23 -29.79 68.85
N LEU A 272 -112.72 -29.17 67.79
CA LEU A 272 -111.56 -28.27 67.85
C LEU A 272 -111.44 -27.53 66.51
N ASP A 273 -112.43 -26.65 66.30
CA ASP A 273 -112.38 -25.49 65.40
C ASP A 273 -111.36 -24.42 65.87
N ALA A 274 -110.22 -24.81 66.45
CA ALA A 274 -109.27 -23.85 67.05
C ALA A 274 -107.83 -23.95 66.51
N ALA A 275 -107.58 -24.67 65.41
CA ALA A 275 -106.26 -24.72 64.76
C ALA A 275 -106.27 -24.15 63.32
N ARG A 276 -107.38 -23.52 62.89
CA ARG A 276 -107.53 -22.97 61.53
C ARG A 276 -107.09 -21.50 61.42
N ASN A 277 -106.90 -20.80 62.53
CA ASN A 277 -106.58 -19.36 62.56
C ASN A 277 -105.08 -19.03 62.72
N GLN A 278 -104.17 -20.02 62.76
CA GLN A 278 -102.71 -19.77 62.79
C GLN A 278 -102.02 -19.90 61.41
N LEU A 279 -102.74 -20.37 60.38
CA LEU A 279 -102.18 -20.64 59.05
C LEU A 279 -102.46 -19.54 58.01
N ALA A 280 -103.25 -18.52 58.36
CA ALA A 280 -103.54 -17.40 57.47
C ALA A 280 -102.49 -16.27 57.54
N GLU A 281 -101.61 -16.27 58.56
CA GLU A 281 -100.71 -15.14 58.84
C GLU A 281 -99.29 -15.33 58.27
N GLN A 282 -98.88 -16.57 57.98
CA GLN A 282 -97.55 -16.87 57.42
C GLN A 282 -97.46 -16.75 55.88
N LEU A 283 -98.59 -16.53 55.18
CA LEU A 283 -98.62 -16.46 53.72
C LEU A 283 -98.49 -15.02 53.16
N ALA A 284 -98.45 -14.00 54.02
CA ALA A 284 -98.30 -12.61 53.62
C ALA A 284 -96.83 -12.11 53.63
N ALA A 285 -95.96 -12.69 54.48
CA ALA A 285 -94.58 -12.23 54.64
C ALA A 285 -93.66 -12.58 53.45
N SER A 286 -93.95 -13.66 52.70
CA SER A 286 -93.07 -14.14 51.63
C SER A 286 -93.27 -13.45 50.27
N ARG A 287 -94.39 -12.73 50.06
CA ARG A 287 -94.67 -12.00 48.81
C ARG A 287 -94.01 -10.61 48.75
N GLN A 288 -93.53 -10.09 49.88
CA GLN A 288 -92.96 -8.74 49.96
C GLN A 288 -91.43 -8.72 49.70
N GLU A 289 -90.73 -9.84 49.90
CA GLU A 289 -89.30 -9.97 49.61
C GLU A 289 -89.00 -10.09 48.11
N GLU A 290 -89.83 -10.80 47.33
CA GLU A 290 -89.63 -10.96 45.88
C GLU A 290 -89.73 -9.64 45.08
N MET A 291 -90.53 -8.68 45.56
CA MET A 291 -90.73 -7.40 44.89
C MET A 291 -89.56 -6.41 45.12
N SER A 292 -88.81 -6.57 46.22
CA SER A 292 -87.66 -5.72 46.57
C SER A 292 -86.34 -6.10 45.85
N LEU A 293 -86.26 -7.35 45.39
CA LEU A 293 -85.10 -7.87 44.65
C LEU A 293 -85.14 -7.53 43.16
N ARG A 294 -86.34 -7.29 42.60
CA ARG A 294 -86.50 -6.95 41.17
C ARG A 294 -86.18 -5.48 40.84
N SER A 295 -86.35 -4.54 41.77
CA SER A 295 -86.01 -3.12 41.55
C SER A 295 -84.51 -2.83 41.63
N ARG A 296 -83.75 -3.61 42.43
CA ARG A 296 -82.28 -3.47 42.57
C ARG A 296 -81.48 -3.98 41.38
N ILE A 297 -82.04 -4.86 40.54
CA ILE A 297 -81.36 -5.41 39.35
C ILE A 297 -81.39 -4.39 38.19
N ALA A 298 -82.48 -3.63 38.04
CA ALA A 298 -82.60 -2.62 36.97
C ALA A 298 -81.73 -1.36 37.21
N GLU A 299 -81.47 -0.99 38.47
CA GLU A 299 -80.64 0.17 38.83
C GLU A 299 -79.11 -0.11 38.70
N LEU A 300 -78.71 -1.37 38.86
CA LEU A 300 -77.32 -1.83 38.68
C LEU A 300 -76.92 -1.96 37.20
N GLU A 301 -77.85 -2.28 36.30
CA GLU A 301 -77.56 -2.37 34.86
C GLU A 301 -77.32 -0.99 34.21
N GLN A 302 -77.97 0.05 34.72
CA GLN A 302 -77.82 1.42 34.19
C GLN A 302 -76.54 2.13 34.66
N THR A 303 -75.99 1.73 35.82
CA THR A 303 -74.72 2.26 36.35
C THR A 303 -73.48 1.62 35.71
N VAL A 304 -73.56 0.34 35.31
CA VAL A 304 -72.47 -0.34 34.57
C VAL A 304 -72.27 0.27 33.18
N LYS A 305 -73.36 0.62 32.49
CA LYS A 305 -73.30 1.22 31.14
C LYS A 305 -72.66 2.61 31.11
N GLY A 306 -72.85 3.44 32.16
CA GLY A 306 -72.21 4.75 32.29
C GLY A 306 -70.74 4.72 32.72
N LEU A 307 -70.32 3.66 33.43
CA LEU A 307 -68.92 3.45 33.84
C LEU A 307 -68.03 2.99 32.67
N GLU A 308 -68.57 2.24 31.71
CA GLU A 308 -67.84 1.80 30.51
C GLU A 308 -67.54 2.96 29.54
N GLU A 309 -68.50 3.88 29.34
CA GLU A 309 -68.31 5.08 28.52
C GLU A 309 -67.31 6.07 29.13
N SER A 310 -67.23 6.14 30.46
CA SER A 310 -66.27 6.97 31.19
C SER A 310 -64.84 6.39 31.12
N ARG A 311 -64.71 5.05 31.18
CA ARG A 311 -63.43 4.34 31.02
C ARG A 311 -62.84 4.49 29.61
N SER A 312 -63.68 4.43 28.58
CA SER A 312 -63.25 4.59 27.17
C SER A 312 -62.69 6.00 26.88
N ARG A 313 -63.31 7.05 27.41
CA ARG A 313 -62.83 8.44 27.26
C ARG A 313 -61.49 8.66 27.99
N LEU A 314 -61.33 8.09 29.19
CA LEU A 314 -60.07 8.16 29.94
C LEU A 314 -58.93 7.36 29.27
N GLN A 315 -59.21 6.18 28.71
CA GLN A 315 -58.19 5.40 27.97
C GLN A 315 -57.74 6.12 26.70
N SER A 316 -58.65 6.75 25.97
CA SER A 316 -58.32 7.50 24.76
C SER A 316 -57.48 8.75 25.07
N GLY A 317 -57.79 9.45 26.18
CA GLY A 317 -56.96 10.57 26.66
C GLY A 317 -55.55 10.15 27.11
N LEU A 318 -55.44 9.01 27.82
CA LEU A 318 -54.14 8.48 28.26
C LEU A 318 -53.28 8.02 27.08
N SER A 319 -53.88 7.39 26.06
CA SER A 319 -53.18 6.95 24.86
C SER A 319 -52.58 8.11 24.07
N ASN A 320 -53.31 9.23 23.95
CA ASN A 320 -52.82 10.41 23.24
C ASN A 320 -51.68 11.12 23.99
N LEU A 321 -51.73 11.18 25.33
CA LEU A 321 -50.67 11.79 26.13
C LEU A 321 -49.39 10.95 26.18
N VAL A 322 -49.52 9.62 26.19
CA VAL A 322 -48.36 8.72 26.21
C VAL A 322 -47.75 8.59 24.82
N GLY A 323 -48.55 8.65 23.74
CA GLY A 323 -48.14 8.48 22.34
C GLY A 323 -46.98 9.38 21.86
N GLU A 324 -46.83 10.58 22.43
CA GLU A 324 -45.78 11.53 22.02
C GLU A 324 -44.45 11.36 22.76
N ILE A 325 -44.36 10.44 23.73
CA ILE A 325 -43.18 10.28 24.57
C ILE A 325 -42.32 9.10 24.08
N LEU A 326 -41.05 9.37 23.75
CA LEU A 326 -40.05 8.30 23.58
C LEU A 326 -39.77 7.65 24.95
N LEU A 327 -40.07 6.35 25.09
CA LEU A 327 -39.96 5.65 26.37
C LEU A 327 -38.54 5.17 26.67
N ALA A 328 -37.81 4.76 25.63
CA ALA A 328 -36.43 4.35 25.75
C ALA A 328 -35.68 4.51 24.43
N GLU A 329 -34.39 4.79 24.57
CA GLU A 329 -33.39 4.78 23.51
C GLU A 329 -32.31 3.77 23.90
N GLN A 330 -31.96 2.85 23.00
CA GLN A 330 -30.90 1.87 23.23
C GLN A 330 -30.03 1.69 21.97
N PRO A 331 -28.70 1.84 22.06
CA PRO A 331 -27.82 1.57 20.94
C PRO A 331 -27.79 0.08 20.61
N LEU A 332 -27.82 -0.22 19.31
CA LEU A 332 -27.67 -1.57 18.78
C LEU A 332 -26.30 -1.71 18.12
N THR A 333 -25.50 -2.64 18.64
CA THR A 333 -24.30 -3.15 17.98
C THR A 333 -24.62 -4.49 17.31
N PRO A 334 -24.13 -4.75 16.09
CA PRO A 334 -24.31 -6.04 15.44
C PRO A 334 -23.82 -7.19 16.33
N GLY A 335 -24.60 -8.27 16.43
CA GLY A 335 -24.34 -9.45 17.26
C GLY A 335 -24.90 -9.42 18.69
N HIS A 336 -25.50 -8.31 19.13
CA HIS A 336 -26.11 -8.16 20.47
C HIS A 336 -27.60 -7.80 20.41
N GLU A 337 -28.30 -8.19 19.35
CA GLU A 337 -29.69 -7.77 19.06
C GLU A 337 -30.66 -8.14 20.18
N LYS A 338 -30.58 -9.38 20.67
CA LYS A 338 -31.46 -9.86 21.74
C LYS A 338 -31.24 -9.08 23.04
N GLN A 339 -29.98 -8.83 23.40
CA GLN A 339 -29.62 -8.09 24.61
C GLN A 339 -30.05 -6.62 24.51
N ALA A 340 -29.82 -5.99 23.36
CA ALA A 340 -30.24 -4.61 23.11
C ALA A 340 -31.77 -4.47 23.12
N LEU A 341 -32.50 -5.44 22.58
CA LEU A 341 -33.97 -5.45 22.61
C LEU A 341 -34.51 -5.64 24.03
N GLU A 342 -33.96 -6.58 24.79
CA GLU A 342 -34.33 -6.79 26.20
C GLU A 342 -34.07 -5.55 27.05
N GLU A 343 -32.92 -4.91 26.87
CA GLU A 343 -32.55 -3.69 27.60
C GLU A 343 -33.44 -2.50 27.18
N ALA A 344 -33.77 -2.36 25.89
CA ALA A 344 -34.69 -1.35 25.39
C ALA A 344 -36.09 -1.51 26.03
N VAL A 345 -36.62 -2.72 26.05
CA VAL A 345 -37.93 -3.03 26.66
C VAL A 345 -37.89 -2.85 28.18
N ARG A 346 -36.81 -3.26 28.85
CA ARG A 346 -36.62 -3.06 30.29
C ARG A 346 -36.61 -1.58 30.66
N ARG A 347 -35.87 -0.75 29.91
CA ARG A 347 -35.83 0.71 30.11
C ARG A 347 -37.20 1.33 29.90
N ALA A 348 -37.92 0.90 28.87
CA ALA A 348 -39.28 1.36 28.63
C ALA A 348 -40.25 0.94 29.74
N ASP A 349 -40.13 -0.27 30.30
CA ASP A 349 -40.93 -0.73 31.44
C ASP A 349 -40.69 0.11 32.69
N LEU A 350 -39.42 0.38 33.01
CA LEU A 350 -39.04 1.26 34.12
C LEU A 350 -39.58 2.68 33.91
N ARG A 351 -39.45 3.23 32.70
CA ARG A 351 -39.96 4.57 32.38
C ARG A 351 -41.49 4.63 32.48
N ALA A 352 -42.20 3.61 31.99
CA ALA A 352 -43.65 3.51 32.13
C ALA A 352 -44.08 3.48 33.61
N ARG A 353 -43.36 2.75 34.46
CA ARG A 353 -43.61 2.73 35.93
C ARG A 353 -43.38 4.09 36.57
N LEU A 354 -42.33 4.80 36.17
CA LEU A 354 -42.05 6.16 36.65
C LEU A 354 -43.15 7.16 36.26
N LEU A 355 -43.82 6.94 35.14
CA LEU A 355 -44.98 7.72 34.70
C LEU A 355 -46.30 7.30 35.40
N GLY A 356 -46.24 6.39 36.37
CA GLY A 356 -47.40 5.92 37.13
C GLY A 356 -48.20 4.79 36.44
N LEU A 357 -47.66 4.19 35.38
CA LEU A 357 -48.31 3.11 34.61
C LEU A 357 -47.83 1.73 35.11
N ARG A 358 -48.53 0.65 34.78
CA ARG A 358 -48.24 -0.70 35.33
C ARG A 358 -47.07 -1.44 34.67
N GLY A 359 -46.31 -0.74 33.82
CA GLY A 359 -45.18 -1.27 33.04
C GLY A 359 -45.42 -1.17 31.53
N ALA A 360 -44.48 -1.71 30.76
CA ALA A 360 -44.51 -1.74 29.30
C ALA A 360 -44.52 -3.18 28.77
N LEU A 361 -45.25 -3.41 27.68
CA LEU A 361 -45.33 -4.70 26.99
C LEU A 361 -45.07 -4.49 25.51
N ALA A 362 -44.03 -5.13 24.98
CA ALA A 362 -43.68 -5.05 23.57
C ALA A 362 -44.69 -5.85 22.72
N VAL A 363 -45.38 -5.17 21.81
CA VAL A 363 -46.38 -5.76 20.91
C VAL A 363 -45.80 -5.99 19.52
N GLU A 364 -44.88 -5.13 19.10
CA GLU A 364 -44.23 -5.21 17.79
C GLU A 364 -42.71 -5.23 17.97
N SER A 365 -42.07 -6.25 17.39
CA SER A 365 -40.62 -6.39 17.35
C SER A 365 -40.04 -5.68 16.13
N PRO A 366 -38.82 -5.13 16.22
CA PRO A 366 -38.21 -4.42 15.12
C PRO A 366 -37.78 -5.43 14.04
N VAL A 367 -37.97 -5.05 12.77
CA VAL A 367 -37.35 -5.77 11.65
C VAL A 367 -35.94 -5.22 11.48
N PHE A 368 -34.93 -6.05 11.73
CA PHE A 368 -33.56 -5.72 11.41
C PHE A 368 -33.32 -6.02 9.92
N GLY A 369 -32.80 -5.04 9.16
CA GLY A 369 -32.40 -5.28 7.77
C GLY A 369 -31.24 -6.28 7.69
N ASP A 370 -31.10 -6.99 6.57
CA ASP A 370 -29.99 -7.90 6.29
C ASP A 370 -29.03 -7.27 5.26
N PRO A 371 -27.77 -6.94 5.61
CA PRO A 371 -27.09 -7.17 6.88
C PRO A 371 -27.45 -6.15 7.98
N ILE A 372 -27.42 -6.61 9.24
CA ILE A 372 -27.74 -5.79 10.42
C ILE A 372 -26.65 -4.73 10.60
N ARG A 373 -27.03 -3.46 10.48
CA ARG A 373 -26.14 -2.31 10.68
C ARG A 373 -26.15 -1.88 12.14
N GLN A 374 -25.10 -1.17 12.57
CA GLN A 374 -25.14 -0.44 13.83
C GLN A 374 -26.28 0.59 13.78
N GLY A 375 -26.94 0.85 14.89
CA GLY A 375 -28.06 1.80 14.91
C GLY A 375 -28.67 2.00 16.28
N LEU A 376 -29.92 2.45 16.28
CA LEU A 376 -30.66 2.83 17.47
C LEU A 376 -32.00 2.10 17.52
N LEU A 377 -32.34 1.57 18.69
CA LEU A 377 -33.66 1.07 19.02
C LEU A 377 -34.44 2.17 19.72
N LEU A 378 -35.56 2.54 19.13
CA LEU A 378 -36.49 3.54 19.64
C LEU A 378 -37.74 2.84 20.13
N VAL A 379 -38.04 2.95 21.42
CA VAL A 379 -39.24 2.34 22.01
C VAL A 379 -40.34 3.38 22.10
N ARG A 380 -41.38 3.21 21.29
CA ARG A 380 -42.53 4.11 21.22
C ARG A 380 -43.79 3.45 21.75
N PRO A 381 -44.62 4.17 22.51
CA PRO A 381 -45.92 3.68 22.92
C PRO A 381 -46.90 3.67 21.74
N VAL A 382 -47.70 2.62 21.67
CA VAL A 382 -48.77 2.43 20.66
C VAL A 382 -50.15 2.47 21.32
N GLY A 383 -50.21 2.24 22.64
CA GLY A 383 -51.46 2.35 23.39
C GLY A 383 -51.33 1.87 24.83
N VAL A 384 -52.46 1.74 25.52
CA VAL A 384 -52.51 1.23 26.90
C VAL A 384 -53.52 0.10 26.96
N SER A 385 -53.06 -1.05 27.44
CA SER A 385 -53.85 -2.26 27.64
C SER A 385 -54.96 -2.07 28.69
N ALA A 386 -55.96 -2.95 28.67
CA ALA A 386 -57.07 -2.93 29.62
C ALA A 386 -56.63 -3.09 31.09
N ASP A 387 -55.48 -3.73 31.32
CA ASP A 387 -54.85 -3.94 32.62
C ASP A 387 -53.92 -2.78 33.05
N GLY A 388 -53.74 -1.74 32.22
CA GLY A 388 -52.99 -0.52 32.55
C GLY A 388 -51.49 -0.56 32.20
N LYS A 389 -51.04 -1.52 31.40
CA LYS A 389 -49.68 -1.56 30.83
C LYS A 389 -49.61 -0.81 29.51
N VAL A 390 -48.49 -0.15 29.26
CA VAL A 390 -48.22 0.53 28.01
C VAL A 390 -47.83 -0.50 26.95
N LEU A 391 -48.57 -0.54 25.86
CA LEU A 391 -48.22 -1.31 24.68
C LEU A 391 -47.15 -0.53 23.92
N VAL A 392 -45.99 -1.15 23.67
CA VAL A 392 -44.86 -0.49 23.01
C VAL A 392 -44.46 -1.18 21.71
N ARG A 393 -44.04 -0.40 20.74
CA ARG A 393 -43.40 -0.80 19.48
C ARG A 393 -41.93 -0.43 19.56
N VAL A 394 -41.06 -1.35 19.19
CA VAL A 394 -39.64 -1.08 19.06
C VAL A 394 -39.32 -0.88 17.59
N GLU A 395 -38.81 0.30 17.25
CA GLU A 395 -38.37 0.65 15.90
C GLU A 395 -36.85 0.63 15.83
N PHE A 396 -36.29 0.04 14.77
CA PHE A 396 -34.87 0.14 14.47
C PHE A 396 -34.59 1.27 13.48
N ARG A 397 -33.53 2.05 13.75
CA ARG A 397 -32.98 3.04 12.84
C ARG A 397 -31.48 2.78 12.67
N ALA A 398 -31.06 2.47 11.44
CA ALA A 398 -29.65 2.25 11.13
C ALA A 398 -28.87 3.57 11.22
N LYS A 399 -27.63 3.50 11.72
CA LYS A 399 -26.67 4.59 11.73
C LYS A 399 -26.15 4.78 10.31
N GLU A 400 -26.69 5.78 9.62
CA GLU A 400 -26.32 6.10 8.24
C GLU A 400 -25.69 7.48 8.18
N ARG A 401 -24.57 7.59 7.46
CA ARG A 401 -23.92 8.87 7.21
C ARG A 401 -24.70 9.58 6.10
N LEU A 402 -25.43 10.63 6.46
CA LEU A 402 -26.28 11.39 5.55
C LEU A 402 -25.57 12.59 4.93
N PHE A 403 -24.67 13.25 5.66
CA PHE A 403 -23.93 14.41 5.17
C PHE A 403 -22.44 14.33 5.56
N ALA A 404 -21.57 14.80 4.66
CA ALA A 404 -20.14 14.89 4.87
C ALA A 404 -19.74 16.12 5.71
N PRO A 405 -18.57 16.11 6.38
CA PRO A 405 -18.05 17.31 7.02
C PRO A 405 -17.90 18.47 6.01
N GLY A 406 -18.34 19.66 6.39
CA GLY A 406 -18.35 20.85 5.53
C GLY A 406 -19.47 20.89 4.49
N GLU A 407 -20.35 19.89 4.45
CA GLU A 407 -21.48 19.89 3.53
C GLU A 407 -22.51 20.96 3.90
N VAL A 408 -23.01 21.65 2.88
CA VAL A 408 -23.91 22.78 3.05
C VAL A 408 -25.36 22.30 3.12
N LEU A 409 -26.02 22.54 4.25
CA LEU A 409 -27.40 22.15 4.51
C LEU A 409 -28.38 23.17 3.92
N SER A 410 -28.18 24.46 4.20
CA SER A 410 -28.98 25.57 3.66
C SER A 410 -28.09 26.75 3.31
N VAL A 411 -28.52 27.61 2.39
CA VAL A 411 -27.77 28.79 1.92
C VAL A 411 -28.69 29.97 1.74
N GLY A 412 -28.24 31.15 2.18
CA GLY A 412 -28.91 32.42 1.94
C GLY A 412 -27.93 33.54 1.62
N ALA A 413 -28.34 34.46 0.75
CA ALA A 413 -27.62 35.69 0.48
C ALA A 413 -28.07 36.81 1.44
N PHE A 414 -27.10 37.52 2.00
CA PHE A 414 -27.29 38.63 2.93
C PHE A 414 -26.72 39.89 2.30
N SER A 415 -27.52 40.95 2.21
CA SER A 415 -27.04 42.27 1.80
C SER A 415 -26.64 43.04 3.05
N LEU A 416 -25.36 43.39 3.20
CA LEU A 416 -24.82 44.06 4.38
C LEU A 416 -24.42 45.52 4.06
N PRO A 417 -24.64 46.47 4.99
CA PRO A 417 -25.11 46.27 6.37
C PRO A 417 -26.64 46.08 6.46
N ALA A 418 -27.08 45.17 7.33
CA ALA A 418 -28.49 44.93 7.64
C ALA A 418 -28.74 45.09 9.15
N SER A 419 -30.01 45.35 9.54
CA SER A 419 -30.36 45.46 10.97
C SER A 419 -30.16 44.12 11.70
N SER A 420 -29.78 44.15 12.98
CA SER A 420 -29.59 42.93 13.79
C SER A 420 -30.86 42.06 13.84
N ALA A 421 -32.05 42.67 13.85
CA ALA A 421 -33.32 41.95 13.78
C ALA A 421 -33.56 41.27 12.43
N GLU A 422 -33.10 41.86 11.32
CA GLU A 422 -33.16 41.24 10.00
C GLU A 422 -32.17 40.09 9.86
N ILE A 423 -30.92 40.28 10.29
CA ILE A 423 -29.89 39.22 10.28
C ILE A 423 -30.38 38.03 11.10
N ARG A 424 -30.86 38.25 12.34
CA ARG A 424 -31.40 37.18 13.20
C ARG A 424 -32.55 36.43 12.53
N ARG A 425 -33.54 37.13 11.96
CA ARG A 425 -34.68 36.48 11.27
C ARG A 425 -34.23 35.62 10.08
N ARG A 426 -33.26 36.09 9.31
CA ARG A 426 -32.71 35.36 8.16
C ARG A 426 -31.88 34.15 8.60
N LEU A 427 -31.07 34.27 9.65
CA LEU A 427 -30.30 33.14 10.23
C LEU A 427 -31.24 32.07 10.81
N GLU A 428 -32.28 32.47 11.53
CA GLU A 428 -33.30 31.55 12.05
C GLU A 428 -34.04 30.81 10.93
N ARG A 429 -34.29 31.49 9.80
CA ARG A 429 -34.84 30.83 8.60
C ARG A 429 -33.87 29.81 8.03
N LEU A 430 -32.59 30.15 7.88
CA LEU A 430 -31.58 29.20 7.40
C LEU A 430 -31.42 27.99 8.31
N LYS A 431 -31.46 28.22 9.63
CA LYS A 431 -31.47 27.14 10.63
C LYS A 431 -32.67 26.22 10.43
N ARG A 432 -33.89 26.77 10.34
CA ARG A 432 -35.10 25.97 10.08
C ARG A 432 -35.03 25.18 8.76
N GLU A 433 -34.54 25.81 7.69
CA GLU A 433 -34.36 25.12 6.40
C GLU A 433 -33.36 23.95 6.50
N ALA A 434 -32.30 24.12 7.29
CA ALA A 434 -31.34 23.05 7.56
C ALA A 434 -31.97 21.93 8.40
N GLU A 435 -32.71 22.26 9.46
CA GLU A 435 -33.44 21.29 10.29
C GLU A 435 -34.49 20.53 9.48
N GLU A 436 -35.25 21.20 8.61
CA GLU A 436 -36.20 20.56 7.69
C GLU A 436 -35.51 19.64 6.68
N LYS A 437 -34.31 19.98 6.22
CA LYS A 437 -33.50 19.11 5.34
C LYS A 437 -33.05 17.86 6.07
N LEU A 438 -32.59 17.99 7.32
CA LEU A 438 -32.22 16.86 8.18
C LEU A 438 -33.45 15.97 8.46
N ALA A 439 -34.59 16.56 8.82
CA ALA A 439 -35.84 15.84 9.05
C ALA A 439 -36.29 15.05 7.81
N ARG A 440 -36.26 15.67 6.63
CA ARG A 440 -36.57 15.01 5.34
C ARG A 440 -35.60 13.88 5.00
N ALA A 441 -34.35 13.96 5.46
CA ALA A 441 -33.35 12.92 5.28
C ALA A 441 -33.53 11.72 6.24
N GLY A 442 -34.57 11.73 7.08
CA GLY A 442 -34.90 10.60 7.97
C GLY A 442 -34.21 10.66 9.33
N TRP A 443 -33.78 11.86 9.77
CA TRP A 443 -33.19 12.05 11.09
C TRP A 443 -34.16 11.70 12.22
N VAL A 444 -33.64 11.18 13.33
CA VAL A 444 -34.45 10.90 14.52
C VAL A 444 -34.93 12.21 15.16
N PRO A 445 -36.25 12.47 15.30
CA PRO A 445 -36.79 13.76 15.76
C PRO A 445 -36.23 14.21 17.11
N GLU A 446 -36.06 13.28 18.04
CA GLU A 446 -35.57 13.53 19.39
C GLU A 446 -34.09 13.97 19.40
N LYS A 447 -33.30 13.49 18.43
CA LYS A 447 -31.91 13.91 18.22
C LYS A 447 -31.83 15.25 17.50
N LEU A 448 -32.71 15.48 16.53
CA LEU A 448 -32.79 16.76 15.81
C LEU A 448 -33.16 17.89 16.77
N ALA A 449 -34.11 17.65 17.70
CA ALA A 449 -34.47 18.63 18.73
C ALA A 449 -33.32 18.97 19.70
N GLN A 450 -32.34 18.08 19.86
CA GLN A 450 -31.14 18.30 20.67
C GLN A 450 -30.03 19.02 19.89
N GLY A 451 -29.93 18.81 18.58
CA GLY A 451 -28.90 19.39 17.72
C GLY A 451 -29.30 20.73 17.15
N THR A 452 -29.33 21.73 18.02
CA THR A 452 -29.60 23.12 17.62
C THR A 452 -28.34 23.95 17.68
N ILE A 453 -28.19 24.91 16.76
CA ILE A 453 -27.18 25.97 16.89
C ILE A 453 -27.47 26.76 18.18
N PRO A 454 -26.55 26.82 19.16
CA PRO A 454 -26.75 27.55 20.40
C PRO A 454 -26.99 29.04 20.14
N SER A 455 -27.80 29.68 21.00
CA SER A 455 -28.06 31.13 20.89
C SER A 455 -26.77 31.96 20.93
N GLU A 456 -25.77 31.52 21.69
CA GLU A 456 -24.44 32.15 21.78
C GLU A 456 -23.68 32.09 20.45
N ALA A 457 -23.72 30.95 19.76
CA ALA A 457 -23.07 30.78 18.45
C ALA A 457 -23.74 31.66 17.39
N MET A 458 -25.06 31.85 17.46
CA MET A 458 -25.77 32.79 16.59
C MET A 458 -25.32 34.24 16.82
N LEU A 459 -25.18 34.66 18.08
CA LEU A 459 -24.71 36.01 18.42
C LEU A 459 -23.27 36.23 17.93
N SER A 460 -22.37 35.29 18.20
CA SER A 460 -20.98 35.35 17.74
C SER A 460 -20.87 35.46 16.21
N PHE A 461 -21.72 34.73 15.48
CA PHE A 461 -21.75 34.82 14.02
C PHE A 461 -22.30 36.16 13.53
N MET A 462 -23.27 36.76 14.22
CA MET A 462 -23.77 38.11 13.89
C MET A 462 -22.66 39.17 14.04
N ASP A 463 -21.80 39.06 15.06
CA ASP A 463 -20.66 39.96 15.24
C ASP A 463 -19.67 39.85 14.08
N GLN A 464 -19.43 38.64 13.56
CA GLN A 464 -18.57 38.41 12.39
C GLN A 464 -19.12 39.02 11.09
N LEU A 465 -20.44 39.19 10.96
CA LEU A 465 -21.07 39.84 9.80
C LEU A 465 -21.01 41.37 9.86
N THR A 466 -20.82 41.96 11.03
CA THR A 466 -20.82 43.42 11.25
C THR A 466 -19.80 44.21 10.41
N PRO A 467 -18.52 43.77 10.27
CA PRO A 467 -17.54 44.51 9.48
C PRO A 467 -17.67 44.33 7.97
N LEU A 468 -18.49 43.38 7.49
CA LEU A 468 -18.59 43.03 6.08
C LEU A 468 -19.54 43.97 5.32
N ARG A 469 -19.26 44.20 4.03
CA ARG A 469 -20.08 45.03 3.13
C ARG A 469 -20.38 44.30 1.83
N GLY A 470 -21.55 44.55 1.26
CA GLY A 470 -21.99 43.94 0.00
C GLY A 470 -22.83 42.68 0.21
N VAL A 471 -22.94 41.86 -0.84
CA VAL A 471 -23.71 40.61 -0.81
C VAL A 471 -22.80 39.47 -0.34
N VAL A 472 -23.11 38.89 0.81
CA VAL A 472 -22.38 37.77 1.41
C VAL A 472 -23.26 36.52 1.40
N ARG A 473 -22.66 35.37 1.08
CA ARG A 473 -23.34 34.07 1.13
C ARG A 473 -23.09 33.42 2.49
N VAL A 474 -24.16 33.13 3.21
CA VAL A 474 -24.11 32.43 4.49
C VAL A 474 -24.77 31.08 4.31
N GLY A 475 -24.09 30.03 4.76
CA GLY A 475 -24.64 28.68 4.82
C GLY A 475 -24.72 28.14 6.23
N VAL A 476 -25.64 27.21 6.45
CA VAL A 476 -25.54 26.27 7.58
C VAL A 476 -24.79 25.05 7.08
N VAL A 477 -23.68 24.71 7.72
CA VAL A 477 -22.81 23.60 7.33
C VAL A 477 -22.75 22.55 8.43
N ALA A 478 -22.53 21.31 8.01
CA ALA A 478 -22.13 20.23 8.90
C ALA A 478 -20.71 20.46 9.43
N THR A 479 -20.52 20.62 10.74
CA THR A 479 -19.17 20.78 11.31
C THR A 479 -18.41 19.46 11.31
N ASN A 480 -19.13 18.35 11.48
CA ASN A 480 -18.62 16.98 11.47
C ASN A 480 -19.48 16.08 10.58
N ALA A 481 -19.08 14.82 10.41
CA ALA A 481 -19.87 13.85 9.66
C ALA A 481 -21.21 13.61 10.38
N LEU A 482 -22.31 13.80 9.65
CA LEU A 482 -23.65 13.77 10.19
C LEU A 482 -24.28 12.38 10.03
N TYR A 483 -24.59 11.75 11.17
CA TYR A 483 -25.22 10.42 11.24
C TYR A 483 -26.67 10.51 11.69
N SER A 484 -27.57 9.80 11.00
CA SER A 484 -29.03 9.81 11.22
C SER A 484 -29.50 9.56 12.67
N THR A 485 -28.68 8.89 13.49
CA THR A 485 -28.98 8.51 14.87
C THR A 485 -28.27 9.36 15.93
N GLU A 486 -27.50 10.37 15.53
CA GLU A 486 -26.71 11.22 16.43
C GLU A 486 -27.28 12.65 16.50
N THR A 487 -26.80 13.44 17.45
CA THR A 487 -27.16 14.85 17.54
C THR A 487 -26.46 15.60 16.41
N PRO A 488 -27.19 16.33 15.53
CA PRO A 488 -26.57 17.00 14.40
C PRO A 488 -25.70 18.17 14.88
N GLU A 489 -24.44 18.17 14.47
CA GLU A 489 -23.50 19.26 14.73
C GLU A 489 -23.42 20.17 13.50
N ILE A 490 -24.07 21.32 13.62
CA ILE A 490 -24.22 22.29 12.53
C ILE A 490 -23.80 23.69 12.99
N ALA A 491 -23.24 24.48 12.09
CA ALA A 491 -22.81 25.84 12.37
C ALA A 491 -23.08 26.78 11.19
N PHE A 492 -23.14 28.09 11.47
CA PHE A 492 -23.15 29.10 10.42
C PHE A 492 -21.73 29.30 9.87
N GLN A 493 -21.60 29.39 8.55
CA GLN A 493 -20.32 29.66 7.88
C GLN A 493 -20.50 30.61 6.70
N LEU A 494 -19.51 31.47 6.48
CA LEU A 494 -19.40 32.28 5.27
C LEU A 494 -18.97 31.38 4.11
N LEU A 495 -19.75 31.35 3.04
CA LEU A 495 -19.43 30.59 1.83
C LEU A 495 -18.70 31.48 0.82
N PRO A 496 -17.74 30.92 0.06
CA PRO A 496 -17.03 31.65 -0.98
C PRO A 496 -17.93 32.10 -2.14
#